data_AF-A0A1F5CTL6-F1
#
_entry.id   AF-A0A1F5CTL6-F1
#
_cell.length_a   1.000
_cell.length_b   1.000
_cell.length_c   1.000
_cell.angle_alpha   90.00
_cell.angle_beta   90.00
_cell.angle_gamma   90.00
#
_symmetry.space_group_name_H-M   'P 1'
#
loop_
_entity.id
_entity.type
_entity.pdbx_description
1 polymer ?
#
loop_
_entity_poly.entity_id
_entity_poly.type
_entity_poly.pdbx_seq_one_letter_code
_entity_poly.pdbx_strand_id
1 'polypeptide(L)'
;MLIPKRSEISIVVGCRRPKMLQMAGRVADGILLDNVPLNYMRYAIEQVKKGAASVERKIDDFEYGDLVVSAVSEDRAEARNRVRRHIPYDFITISGRELRTVGLTFKDVEPIRAALRRQLPEDFAIARAAVTDRWWTNSPFRVRLRTASGR
;
A
#
# COMPACT_ATOMS: atom_id res chain seq x y z
N MET A 1 -38.90 0.23 12.26
CA MET A 1 -38.30 0.20 10.92
C MET A 1 -37.16 -0.81 10.95
N LEU A 2 -37.31 -1.98 10.30
CA LEU A 2 -36.27 -3.02 10.23
C LEU A 2 -35.31 -2.68 9.10
N ILE A 3 -34.01 -2.56 9.41
CA ILE A 3 -32.97 -2.43 8.39
C ILE A 3 -32.86 -3.80 7.68
N PRO A 4 -33.01 -3.87 6.35
CA PRO A 4 -32.91 -5.14 5.64
C PRO A 4 -31.53 -5.77 5.87
N LYS A 5 -31.52 -7.06 6.24
CA LYS A 5 -30.30 -7.81 6.49
C LYS A 5 -29.61 -8.10 5.16
N ARG A 6 -28.36 -7.67 5.01
CA ARG A 6 -27.53 -8.00 3.85
C ARG A 6 -27.22 -9.51 3.87
N SER A 7 -27.62 -10.24 2.82
CA SER A 7 -27.42 -11.69 2.70
C SER A 7 -26.00 -12.07 2.26
N GLU A 8 -25.29 -11.16 1.60
CA GLU A 8 -23.92 -11.38 1.10
C GLU A 8 -22.97 -10.35 1.69
N ILE A 9 -21.98 -10.82 2.45
CA ILE A 9 -20.96 -9.98 3.08
C ILE A 9 -19.64 -10.26 2.37
N SER A 10 -19.10 -9.29 1.64
CA SER A 10 -17.81 -9.42 0.96
C SER A 10 -16.66 -9.60 1.97
N ILE A 11 -15.81 -10.59 1.73
CA ILE A 11 -14.62 -10.87 2.55
C ILE A 11 -13.38 -10.34 1.84
N VAL A 12 -12.88 -9.19 2.31
CA VAL A 12 -11.64 -8.59 1.81
C VAL A 12 -10.49 -8.87 2.78
N VAL A 13 -9.38 -9.39 2.27
CA VAL A 13 -8.24 -9.81 3.10
C VAL A 13 -7.08 -8.81 2.99
N GLY A 14 -6.67 -8.27 4.14
CA GLY A 14 -5.41 -7.57 4.29
C GLY A 14 -4.23 -8.50 4.01
N CYS A 15 -3.59 -8.37 2.85
CA CYS A 15 -2.50 -9.26 2.49
C CYS A 15 -1.47 -8.61 1.57
N ARG A 16 -0.21 -9.01 1.74
CA ARG A 16 0.91 -8.41 1.01
C ARG A 16 1.95 -9.43 0.54
N ARG A 17 2.00 -10.62 1.13
CA ARG A 17 3.01 -11.64 0.77
C ARG A 17 2.47 -12.65 -0.23
N PRO A 18 3.33 -13.26 -1.07
CA PRO A 18 2.88 -14.07 -2.20
C PRO A 18 1.93 -15.21 -1.82
N LYS A 19 2.24 -15.95 -0.74
CA LYS A 19 1.38 -17.02 -0.22
C LYS A 19 0.04 -16.49 0.31
N MET A 20 0.02 -15.30 0.90
CA MET A 20 -1.22 -14.68 1.38
C MET A 20 -2.09 -14.23 0.21
N LEU A 21 -1.47 -13.63 -0.82
CA LEU A 21 -2.16 -13.20 -2.05
C LEU A 21 -2.76 -14.41 -2.80
N GLN A 22 -2.01 -15.50 -2.92
CA GLN A 22 -2.52 -16.75 -3.49
C GLN A 22 -3.62 -17.38 -2.63
N MET A 23 -3.50 -17.30 -1.29
CA MET A 23 -4.58 -17.72 -0.38
C MET A 23 -5.84 -16.89 -0.63
N ALA A 24 -5.73 -15.57 -0.68
CA ALA A 24 -6.85 -14.67 -0.95
C ALA A 24 -7.51 -14.97 -2.30
N GLY A 25 -6.74 -15.24 -3.36
CA GLY A 25 -7.31 -15.65 -4.65
C GLY A 25 -8.17 -16.91 -4.58
N ARG A 26 -7.86 -17.84 -3.68
CA ARG A 26 -8.67 -19.05 -3.48
C ARG A 26 -9.98 -18.80 -2.75
N VAL A 27 -10.01 -17.89 -1.77
CA VAL A 27 -11.10 -17.86 -0.77
C VAL A 27 -11.73 -16.49 -0.49
N ALA A 28 -11.15 -15.38 -0.95
CA ALA A 28 -11.60 -14.03 -0.63
C ALA A 28 -12.32 -13.37 -1.81
N ASP A 29 -13.10 -12.33 -1.53
CA ASP A 29 -13.75 -11.48 -2.54
C ASP A 29 -12.87 -10.29 -2.94
N GLY A 30 -11.83 -10.01 -2.15
CA GLY A 30 -10.88 -8.96 -2.46
C GLY A 30 -9.59 -9.02 -1.64
N ILE A 31 -8.64 -8.17 -1.99
CA ILE A 31 -7.46 -7.88 -1.19
C ILE A 31 -7.40 -6.40 -0.82
N LEU A 32 -6.81 -6.13 0.34
CA LEU A 32 -6.38 -4.80 0.73
C LEU A 32 -4.87 -4.82 0.98
N LEU A 33 -4.13 -4.08 0.16
CA LEU A 33 -2.70 -3.84 0.33
C LEU A 33 -2.47 -2.68 1.30
N ASP A 34 -1.26 -2.60 1.84
CA ASP A 34 -0.87 -1.60 2.82
C ASP A 34 0.23 -0.71 2.25
N ASN A 35 -0.19 0.43 1.70
CA ASN A 35 0.62 1.49 1.10
C ASN A 35 1.76 0.99 0.20
N VAL A 36 1.47 0.06 -0.70
CA VAL A 36 2.49 -0.46 -1.61
C VAL A 36 2.68 0.47 -2.81
N PRO A 37 3.84 0.46 -3.48
CA PRO A 37 3.94 1.16 -4.75
C PRO A 37 2.93 0.59 -5.77
N LEU A 38 2.27 1.45 -6.55
CA LEU A 38 1.29 1.01 -7.56
C LEU A 38 1.86 -0.03 -8.55
N ASN A 39 3.16 0.06 -8.85
CA ASN A 39 3.84 -0.92 -9.70
C ASN A 39 3.85 -2.34 -9.10
N TYR A 40 3.74 -2.47 -7.78
CA TYR A 40 3.57 -3.75 -7.08
C TYR A 40 2.17 -4.36 -7.28
N MET A 41 1.14 -3.54 -7.56
CA MET A 41 -0.23 -4.00 -7.76
C MET A 41 -0.33 -5.08 -8.85
N ARG A 42 0.43 -4.91 -9.95
CA ARG A 42 0.49 -5.92 -11.03
C ARG A 42 0.95 -7.27 -10.52
N TYR A 43 2.01 -7.29 -9.71
CA TYR A 43 2.50 -8.50 -9.08
C TYR A 43 1.47 -9.10 -8.11
N ALA A 44 0.78 -8.27 -7.33
CA ALA A 44 -0.26 -8.72 -6.41
C ALA A 44 -1.42 -9.41 -7.15
N ILE A 45 -1.92 -8.79 -8.22
CA ILE A 45 -2.96 -9.33 -9.10
C ILE A 45 -2.54 -10.70 -9.67
N GLU A 46 -1.29 -10.84 -10.15
CA GLU A 46 -0.79 -12.12 -10.64
C GLU A 46 -0.78 -13.21 -9.58
N GLN A 47 -0.44 -12.89 -8.33
CA GLN A 47 -0.47 -13.88 -7.23
C GLN A 47 -1.90 -14.29 -6.88
N VAL A 48 -2.84 -13.33 -6.86
CA VAL A 48 -4.27 -13.63 -6.67
C VAL A 48 -4.78 -14.54 -7.79
N LYS A 49 -4.49 -14.23 -9.06
CA LYS A 49 -4.84 -15.07 -10.21
C LYS A 49 -4.30 -16.49 -10.10
N LYS A 50 -3.05 -16.65 -9.66
CA LYS A 50 -2.44 -17.97 -9.41
C LYS A 50 -3.19 -18.76 -8.33
N GLY A 51 -3.62 -18.07 -7.26
CA GLY A 51 -4.44 -18.65 -6.21
C GLY A 51 -5.79 -19.13 -6.73
N ALA A 52 -6.52 -18.26 -7.43
CA ALA A 52 -7.83 -18.57 -7.98
C ALA A 52 -7.78 -19.75 -8.97
N ALA A 53 -6.78 -19.76 -9.86
CA ALA A 53 -6.59 -20.83 -10.84
C ALA A 53 -6.31 -22.20 -10.20
N SER A 54 -5.68 -22.25 -9.02
CA SER A 54 -5.39 -23.53 -8.35
C SER A 54 -6.63 -24.23 -7.79
N VAL A 55 -7.79 -23.56 -7.79
CA VAL A 55 -9.08 -24.10 -7.36
C VAL A 55 -10.18 -23.84 -8.41
N GLU A 56 -9.78 -23.57 -9.66
CA GLU A 56 -10.68 -23.34 -10.80
C GLU A 56 -11.73 -22.24 -10.56
N ARG A 57 -11.41 -21.24 -9.72
CA ARG A 57 -12.31 -20.13 -9.37
C ARG A 57 -12.18 -18.96 -10.35
N LYS A 58 -13.32 -18.42 -10.77
CA LYS A 58 -13.40 -17.12 -11.47
C LYS A 58 -13.34 -15.97 -10.46
N ILE A 59 -12.68 -14.88 -10.84
CA ILE A 59 -12.44 -13.70 -9.99
C ILE A 59 -12.74 -12.41 -10.75
N ASP A 60 -13.80 -12.45 -11.57
CA ASP A 60 -14.18 -11.34 -12.45
C ASP A 60 -14.61 -10.10 -11.64
N ASP A 61 -15.26 -10.31 -10.49
CA ASP A 61 -15.71 -9.26 -9.56
C ASP A 61 -14.78 -9.09 -8.34
N PHE A 62 -13.52 -9.54 -8.43
CA PHE A 62 -12.59 -9.50 -7.30
C PHE A 62 -12.08 -8.08 -7.02
N GLU A 63 -12.20 -7.63 -5.77
CA GLU A 63 -11.81 -6.28 -5.37
C GLU A 63 -10.30 -6.16 -5.10
N TYR A 64 -9.67 -5.14 -5.68
CA TYR A 64 -8.26 -4.82 -5.42
C TYR A 64 -8.15 -3.43 -4.78
N GLY A 65 -7.82 -3.41 -3.50
CA GLY A 65 -7.59 -2.20 -2.74
C GLY A 65 -6.13 -2.02 -2.33
N ASP A 66 -5.73 -0.77 -2.13
CA ASP A 66 -4.47 -0.40 -1.50
C ASP A 66 -4.72 0.78 -0.56
N LEU A 67 -4.26 0.66 0.69
CA LEU A 67 -4.37 1.72 1.69
C LEU A 67 -3.33 2.80 1.36
N VAL A 68 -3.72 3.80 0.58
CA VAL A 68 -2.82 4.87 0.16
C VAL A 68 -2.71 5.94 1.23
N VAL A 69 -1.51 6.14 1.75
CA VAL A 69 -1.24 7.23 2.70
C VAL A 69 -1.34 8.57 1.99
N SER A 70 -2.32 9.36 2.42
CA SER A 70 -2.70 10.60 1.76
C SER A 70 -2.82 11.75 2.76
N ALA A 71 -2.53 12.97 2.30
CA ALA A 71 -2.81 14.19 3.05
C ALA A 71 -3.26 15.29 2.10
N VAL A 72 -4.22 16.10 2.56
CA VAL A 72 -4.77 17.24 1.82
C VAL A 72 -4.42 18.52 2.58
N SER A 73 -3.91 19.52 1.86
CA SER A 73 -3.69 20.89 2.32
C SER A 73 -3.69 21.84 1.11
N GLU A 74 -3.99 23.11 1.35
CA GLU A 74 -3.79 24.19 0.37
C GLU A 74 -2.30 24.42 0.08
N ASP A 75 -1.43 24.14 1.06
CA ASP A 75 0.02 24.13 0.88
C ASP A 75 0.52 22.72 0.55
N ARG A 76 1.08 22.59 -0.67
CA ARG A 76 1.69 21.35 -1.16
C ARG A 76 2.85 20.88 -0.28
N ALA A 77 3.66 21.79 0.25
CA ALA A 77 4.80 21.45 1.11
C ALA A 77 4.30 20.88 2.43
N GLU A 78 3.26 21.48 2.99
CA GLU A 78 2.61 20.97 4.19
C GLU A 78 2.05 19.56 3.99
N ALA A 79 1.22 19.34 2.95
CA ALA A 79 0.66 18.02 2.66
C ALA A 79 1.74 16.94 2.50
N ARG A 80 2.84 17.26 1.80
CA ARG A 80 3.99 16.37 1.66
C ARG A 80 4.63 16.06 3.00
N ASN A 81 4.84 17.07 3.84
CA ASN A 81 5.40 16.87 5.16
C ASN A 81 4.49 15.97 6.03
N ARG A 82 3.16 16.10 5.92
CA ARG A 82 2.23 15.21 6.65
C ARG A 82 2.38 13.74 6.25
N VAL A 83 2.42 13.44 4.95
CA VAL A 83 2.63 12.05 4.46
C VAL A 83 4.03 11.55 4.82
N ARG A 84 5.06 12.39 4.70
CA ARG A 84 6.45 12.05 5.06
C ARG A 84 6.58 11.54 6.50
N ARG A 85 5.71 11.99 7.42
CA ARG A 85 5.69 11.50 8.81
C ARG A 85 5.27 10.04 8.94
N HIS A 86 4.53 9.51 7.97
CA HIS A 86 3.99 8.15 7.98
C HIS A 86 4.91 7.14 7.26
N ILE A 87 5.64 7.57 6.24
CA ILE A 87 6.52 6.69 5.44
C ILE A 87 7.48 5.79 6.26
N PRO A 88 8.03 6.22 7.41
CA PRO A 88 8.83 5.34 8.26
C PRO A 88 8.16 4.01 8.62
N TYR A 89 6.85 4.00 8.88
CA TYR A 89 6.11 2.79 9.24
C TYR A 89 6.13 1.76 8.10
N ASP A 90 5.97 2.20 6.85
CA ASP A 90 5.99 1.34 5.68
C ASP A 90 7.34 0.64 5.51
N PHE A 91 8.43 1.37 5.75
CA PHE A 91 9.79 0.85 5.57
C PHE A 91 10.23 -0.18 6.61
N ILE A 92 9.52 -0.30 7.74
CA ILE A 92 9.73 -1.41 8.69
C ILE A 92 9.49 -2.74 7.98
N THR A 93 8.39 -2.82 7.23
CA THR A 93 7.90 -4.08 6.69
C THR A 93 8.07 -4.19 5.17
N ILE A 94 8.56 -3.16 4.47
CA ILE A 94 8.76 -3.20 3.01
C ILE A 94 9.71 -4.34 2.61
N SER A 95 9.40 -5.01 1.49
CA SER A 95 10.25 -6.03 0.91
C SER A 95 11.15 -5.45 -0.18
N GLY A 96 12.25 -6.14 -0.47
CA GLY A 96 13.12 -5.77 -1.59
C GLY A 96 12.41 -5.79 -2.94
N ARG A 97 11.34 -6.58 -3.12
CA ARG A 97 10.55 -6.56 -4.36
C ARG A 97 9.79 -5.24 -4.50
N GLU A 98 9.12 -4.79 -3.44
CA GLU A 98 8.40 -3.51 -3.42
C GLU A 98 9.37 -2.35 -3.71
N LEU A 99 10.52 -2.30 -3.03
CA LEU A 99 11.55 -1.30 -3.27
C LEU A 99 12.02 -1.27 -4.73
N ARG A 100 12.27 -2.45 -5.33
CA ARG A 100 12.69 -2.55 -6.73
C ARG A 100 11.66 -2.00 -7.72
N THR A 101 10.36 -2.09 -7.40
CA THR A 101 9.31 -1.55 -8.29
C THR A 101 9.35 -0.03 -8.43
N VAL A 102 10.08 0.66 -7.54
CA VAL A 102 10.30 2.12 -7.53
C VAL A 102 11.78 2.48 -7.61
N GLY A 103 12.64 1.56 -8.10
CA GLY A 103 14.07 1.84 -8.29
C GLY A 103 14.84 2.10 -7.00
N LEU A 104 14.37 1.56 -5.87
CA LEU A 104 15.04 1.61 -4.58
C LEU A 104 15.56 0.22 -4.19
N THR A 105 16.49 0.22 -3.25
CA THR A 105 17.09 -0.97 -2.61
C THR A 105 17.06 -0.82 -1.11
N PHE A 106 17.40 -1.88 -0.38
CA PHE A 106 17.52 -1.79 1.09
C PHE A 106 18.57 -0.75 1.52
N LYS A 107 19.62 -0.53 0.73
CA LYS A 107 20.63 0.51 1.02
C LYS A 107 20.01 1.91 1.07
N ASP A 108 19.03 2.19 0.22
CA ASP A 108 18.37 3.49 0.16
C ASP A 108 17.47 3.76 1.38
N VAL A 109 16.97 2.71 2.04
CA VAL A 109 16.08 2.81 3.21
C VAL A 109 16.76 2.38 4.52
N GLU A 110 18.02 1.96 4.47
CA GLU A 110 18.75 1.48 5.64
C GLU A 110 18.85 2.53 6.76
N PRO A 111 19.09 3.83 6.48
CA PRO A 111 19.09 4.84 7.55
C PRO A 111 17.75 4.90 8.32
N ILE A 112 16.64 4.69 7.62
CA ILE A 112 15.30 4.67 8.20
C ILE A 112 15.10 3.38 9.02
N ARG A 113 15.47 2.23 8.46
CA ARG A 113 15.35 0.93 9.12
C ARG A 113 16.25 0.82 10.35
N ALA A 114 17.45 1.38 10.28
CA ALA A 114 18.40 1.41 11.38
C ALA A 114 17.89 2.30 12.53
N ALA A 115 17.30 3.46 12.21
CA ALA A 115 16.66 4.31 13.21
C ALA A 115 15.52 3.57 13.91
N LEU A 116 14.70 2.81 13.18
CA LEU A 116 13.53 2.10 13.70
C LEU A 116 13.83 0.71 14.28
N ARG A 117 15.07 0.42 14.71
CA ARG A 117 15.38 -0.90 15.32
C ARG A 117 14.65 -1.12 16.65
N ARG A 118 14.51 -0.07 17.47
CA ARG A 118 13.82 -0.15 18.78
C ARG A 118 12.33 0.20 18.67
N GLN A 119 11.95 0.95 17.64
CA GLN A 119 10.57 1.37 17.35
C GLN A 119 9.97 2.24 18.48
N LEU A 120 10.79 3.06 19.12
CA LEU A 120 10.36 4.02 20.15
C LEU A 120 9.89 5.33 19.51
N PRO A 121 9.04 6.13 20.19
CA PRO A 121 8.54 7.40 19.66
C PRO A 121 9.63 8.35 19.12
N GLU A 122 10.78 8.42 19.81
CA GLU A 122 11.94 9.23 19.43
C GLU A 122 12.64 8.73 18.15
N ASP A 123 12.66 7.41 17.91
CA ASP A 123 13.26 6.81 16.71
C ASP A 123 12.54 7.28 15.44
N PHE A 124 11.22 7.47 15.53
CA PHE A 124 10.43 7.98 14.41
C PHE A 124 10.84 9.38 14.01
N ALA A 125 11.36 10.22 14.91
CA ALA A 125 11.87 11.54 14.53
C ALA A 125 13.11 11.42 13.63
N ILE A 126 14.04 10.53 14.00
CA ILE A 126 15.26 10.24 13.23
C ILE A 126 14.88 9.62 11.88
N ALA A 127 13.99 8.63 11.90
CA ALA A 127 13.50 7.95 10.70
C ALA A 127 12.83 8.92 9.70
N ARG A 128 12.01 9.86 10.20
CA ARG A 128 11.38 10.92 9.40
C ARG A 128 12.40 11.84 8.73
N ALA A 129 13.49 12.17 9.42
CA ALA A 129 14.57 12.98 8.87
C ALA A 129 15.30 12.24 7.73
N ALA A 130 15.39 10.91 7.81
CA ALA A 130 16.05 10.08 6.81
C ALA A 130 15.20 9.78 5.55
N VAL A 131 13.89 10.08 5.55
CA VAL A 131 13.06 9.94 4.33
C VAL A 131 13.58 10.88 3.24
N THR A 132 13.81 10.37 2.02
CA THR A 132 14.25 11.20 0.90
C THR A 132 13.11 11.40 -0.10
N ASP A 133 13.21 12.45 -0.93
CA ASP A 133 12.23 12.71 -1.99
C ASP A 133 12.24 11.64 -3.09
N ARG A 134 13.25 10.75 -3.11
CA ARG A 134 13.32 9.62 -4.06
C ARG A 134 12.14 8.66 -3.94
N TRP A 135 11.53 8.57 -2.75
CA TRP A 135 10.27 7.86 -2.58
C TRP A 135 9.15 8.51 -3.40
N TRP A 136 9.08 9.84 -3.43
CA TRP A 136 8.06 10.59 -4.17
C TRP A 136 8.29 10.67 -5.67
N THR A 137 9.55 10.71 -6.11
CA THR A 137 9.85 10.80 -7.56
C THR A 137 9.57 9.48 -8.25
N ASN A 138 9.67 8.36 -7.52
CA ASN A 138 9.56 7.03 -8.10
C ASN A 138 8.28 6.29 -7.70
N SER A 139 7.57 6.73 -6.67
CA SER A 139 6.23 6.24 -6.37
C SER A 139 5.20 7.01 -7.22
N PRO A 140 4.42 6.33 -8.10
CA PRO A 140 3.61 6.97 -9.14
C PRO A 140 2.36 7.73 -8.62
N PHE A 141 2.32 8.10 -7.33
CA PHE A 141 1.25 8.91 -6.75
C PHE A 141 1.33 10.39 -7.21
N ARG A 142 1.10 10.62 -8.49
CA ARG A 142 0.55 11.89 -9.00
C ARG A 142 -0.88 11.66 -9.47
N VAL A 143 -1.78 11.37 -8.54
CA VAL A 143 -3.21 11.45 -8.84
C VAL A 143 -3.60 12.93 -8.77
N ARG A 144 -3.84 13.56 -9.93
CA ARG A 144 -4.64 14.79 -9.96
C ARG A 144 -6.08 14.36 -9.74
N LEU A 145 -6.56 14.44 -8.50
CA LEU A 145 -7.99 14.39 -8.25
C LEU A 145 -8.59 15.60 -8.95
N ARG A 146 -9.38 15.38 -10.01
CA ARG A 146 -10.22 16.45 -10.56
C ARG A 146 -11.28 16.72 -9.50
N THR A 147 -11.27 17.92 -8.92
CA THR A 147 -12.42 18.38 -8.15
C THR A 147 -13.63 18.42 -9.10
N ALA A 148 -14.81 18.04 -8.60
CA ALA A 148 -16.05 18.01 -9.39
C ALA A 148 -16.56 19.42 -9.81
N SER A 149 -15.70 20.45 -9.78
CA SER A 149 -16.04 21.86 -10.00
C SER A 149 -15.49 22.39 -11.34
N GLY A 150 -15.62 21.62 -12.41
CA GLY A 150 -15.21 22.02 -13.76
C GLY A 150 -16.22 21.55 -14.80
N ARG A 151 -17.34 22.28 -14.89
CA ARG A 151 -18.07 22.42 -16.15
C ARG A 151 -17.46 23.59 -16.92
#